data_AF-A0A2H9TK61-F1
#
_entry.id   AF-A0A2H9TK61-F1
#
_cell.length_a   1.000
_cell.length_b   1.000
_cell.length_c   1.000
_cell.angle_alpha   90.00
_cell.angle_beta   90.00
_cell.angle_gamma   90.00
#
_symmetry.space_group_name_H-M   'P 1'
#
loop_
_entity.id
_entity.type
_entity.pdbx_description
1 polymer ?
#
loop_
_entity_poly.entity_id
_entity_poly.type
_entity_poly.pdbx_seq_one_letter_code
_entity_poly.pdbx_strand_id
1 'polypeptide(L)'
;MFQGQYHGRTVHSPDLRAVLQRANKTGVSRIMATAGSLSEVGEATKLVSELAAEFPGMLATTIGVHPTRVSEFEQYEQGPDAYLQELRNLAIRHAELNIVAIGEMGLGMASCCW
;
A
#
# COMPACT_ATOMS: atom_id res chain seq x y z
N MET A 1 7.39 -10.03 -4.94
CA MET A 1 6.81 -10.66 -6.14
C MET A 1 6.94 -9.77 -7.38
N PHE A 2 6.24 -8.64 -7.51
CA PHE A 2 6.27 -7.80 -8.74
C PHE A 2 7.62 -7.15 -9.08
N GLN A 3 8.55 -7.13 -8.12
CA GLN A 3 9.95 -6.75 -8.32
C GLN A 3 10.85 -7.93 -8.69
N GLY A 4 10.27 -9.12 -8.93
CA GLY A 4 11.00 -10.35 -9.23
C GLY A 4 11.73 -10.99 -8.04
N GLN A 5 11.51 -10.50 -6.84
CA GLN A 5 12.06 -11.04 -5.60
C GLN A 5 11.09 -12.00 -4.89
N TYR A 6 11.64 -13.16 -4.51
CA TYR A 6 10.95 -14.26 -3.80
C TYR A 6 11.87 -14.78 -2.70
N HIS A 7 11.44 -14.71 -1.43
CA HIS A 7 12.23 -15.15 -0.27
C HIS A 7 13.69 -14.66 -0.29
N GLY A 8 13.90 -13.39 -0.66
CA GLY A 8 15.22 -12.76 -0.74
C GLY A 8 16.06 -13.11 -1.98
N ARG A 9 15.55 -13.92 -2.91
CA ARG A 9 16.23 -14.27 -4.16
C ARG A 9 15.60 -13.55 -5.35
N THR A 10 16.43 -13.03 -6.26
CA THR A 10 15.98 -12.50 -7.55
C THR A 10 15.76 -13.66 -8.53
N VAL A 11 14.50 -13.86 -8.92
CA VAL A 11 14.09 -14.95 -9.84
C VAL A 11 13.84 -14.42 -11.25
N HIS A 12 13.36 -13.18 -11.37
CA HIS A 12 13.17 -12.50 -12.65
C HIS A 12 13.37 -11.00 -12.51
N SER A 13 13.42 -10.27 -13.62
CA SER A 13 13.42 -8.81 -13.62
C SER A 13 12.06 -8.25 -13.16
N PRO A 14 12.00 -7.04 -12.57
CA PRO A 14 10.74 -6.39 -12.22
C PRO A 14 9.77 -6.31 -13.40
N ASP A 15 8.52 -6.72 -13.19
CA ASP A 15 7.53 -6.89 -14.26
C ASP A 15 6.19 -6.20 -13.98
N LEU A 16 6.10 -5.38 -12.92
CA LEU A 16 4.86 -4.67 -12.54
C LEU A 16 4.20 -3.92 -13.69
N ARG A 17 4.96 -3.19 -14.51
CA ARG A 17 4.42 -2.46 -15.68
C ARG A 17 3.75 -3.41 -16.68
N ALA A 18 4.37 -4.56 -16.93
CA ALA A 18 3.79 -5.57 -17.82
C ALA A 18 2.51 -6.17 -17.21
N VAL A 19 2.46 -6.37 -15.88
CA VAL A 19 1.24 -6.79 -15.16
C VAL A 19 0.12 -5.76 -15.35
N LEU A 20 0.40 -4.47 -15.14
CA LEU A 20 -0.58 -3.39 -15.31
C LEU A 20 -1.06 -3.24 -16.75
N GLN A 21 -0.15 -3.35 -17.74
CA GLN A 21 -0.52 -3.35 -19.15
C GLN A 21 -1.45 -4.51 -19.51
N ARG A 22 -1.20 -5.70 -18.97
CA ARG A 22 -2.11 -6.85 -19.16
C ARG A 22 -3.48 -6.56 -18.56
N ALA A 23 -3.54 -6.06 -17.33
CA ALA A 23 -4.80 -5.71 -16.66
C ALA A 23 -5.61 -4.67 -17.47
N ASN A 24 -4.95 -3.62 -17.97
CA ASN A 24 -5.58 -2.59 -18.78
C ASN A 24 -6.13 -3.18 -20.11
N LYS A 25 -5.34 -4.03 -20.78
CA LYS A 25 -5.76 -4.70 -22.04
C LYS A 25 -6.97 -5.61 -21.86
N THR A 26 -7.20 -6.14 -20.66
CA THR A 26 -8.36 -6.98 -20.34
C THR A 26 -9.54 -6.20 -19.76
N GLY A 27 -9.49 -4.85 -19.76
CA GLY A 27 -10.60 -4.01 -19.33
C GLY A 27 -10.61 -3.64 -17.84
N VAL A 28 -9.55 -3.91 -17.08
CA VAL A 28 -9.43 -3.41 -15.71
C VAL A 28 -9.19 -1.91 -15.76
N SER A 29 -10.20 -1.12 -15.38
CA SER A 29 -10.15 0.34 -15.47
C SER A 29 -9.55 1.02 -14.25
N ARG A 30 -9.71 0.42 -13.05
CA ARG A 30 -9.19 0.94 -11.78
C ARG A 30 -8.64 -0.18 -10.90
N ILE A 31 -7.58 0.11 -10.15
CA ILE A 31 -6.92 -0.76 -9.18
C ILE A 31 -6.68 0.04 -7.91
N MET A 32 -7.03 -0.54 -6.78
CA MET A 32 -6.75 0.00 -5.45
C MET A 32 -5.65 -0.83 -4.79
N ALA A 33 -4.43 -0.30 -4.74
CA ALA A 33 -3.31 -0.93 -4.06
C ALA A 33 -3.48 -0.81 -2.54
N THR A 34 -3.57 -1.94 -1.86
CA THR A 34 -3.73 -1.98 -0.41
C THR A 34 -2.41 -1.64 0.29
N ALA A 35 -2.49 -0.79 1.30
CA ALA A 35 -1.40 -0.53 2.24
C ALA A 35 -1.87 -0.88 3.66
N GLY A 36 -1.08 -1.66 4.39
CA GLY A 36 -1.41 -2.18 5.71
C GLY A 36 -0.46 -1.72 6.83
N SER A 37 0.45 -0.79 6.55
CA SER A 37 1.33 -0.15 7.54
C SER A 37 1.71 1.25 7.09
N LEU A 38 2.23 2.08 8.00
CA LEU A 38 2.70 3.43 7.71
C LEU A 38 3.78 3.45 6.60
N SER A 39 4.72 2.49 6.63
CA SER A 39 5.74 2.37 5.58
C SER A 39 5.12 2.00 4.23
N GLU A 40 4.21 1.03 4.22
CA GLU A 40 3.54 0.59 2.98
C GLU A 40 2.70 1.71 2.37
N VAL A 41 2.09 2.59 3.19
CA VAL A 41 1.35 3.77 2.70
C VAL A 41 2.29 4.72 1.96
N GLY A 42 3.50 4.96 2.48
CA GLY A 42 4.50 5.77 1.80
C GLY A 42 4.97 5.15 0.48
N GLU A 43 5.19 3.84 0.46
CA GLU A 43 5.58 3.11 -0.75
C GLU A 43 4.47 3.13 -1.81
N ALA A 44 3.23 2.89 -1.40
CA ALA A 44 2.08 2.83 -2.29
C ALA A 44 1.74 4.21 -2.89
N THR A 45 1.76 5.27 -2.08
CA THR A 45 1.52 6.64 -2.59
C THR A 45 2.61 7.07 -3.60
N LYS A 46 3.87 6.72 -3.34
CA LYS A 46 4.97 6.93 -4.28
C LYS A 46 4.78 6.14 -5.57
N LEU A 47 4.46 4.84 -5.47
CA LEU A 47 4.23 3.97 -6.61
C LEU A 47 3.11 4.48 -7.51
N VAL A 48 1.97 4.86 -6.91
CA VAL A 48 0.83 5.40 -7.67
C VAL A 48 1.24 6.68 -8.40
N SER A 49 1.97 7.57 -7.73
CA SER A 49 2.43 8.84 -8.32
C SER A 49 3.42 8.63 -9.47
N GLU A 50 4.36 7.69 -9.33
CA GLU A 50 5.34 7.34 -10.38
C GLU A 50 4.68 6.76 -11.63
N LEU A 51 3.60 5.99 -11.46
CA LEU A 51 2.91 5.30 -12.56
C LEU A 51 1.73 6.09 -13.12
N ALA A 52 1.37 7.23 -12.53
CA ALA A 52 0.21 8.04 -12.93
C ALA A 52 0.30 8.53 -14.39
N ALA A 53 1.50 8.82 -14.89
CA ALA A 53 1.69 9.23 -16.28
C ALA A 53 1.49 8.08 -17.28
N GLU A 54 1.89 6.86 -16.91
CA GLU A 54 1.77 5.65 -17.74
C GLU A 54 0.35 5.06 -17.69
N PHE A 55 -0.33 5.18 -16.54
CA PHE A 55 -1.65 4.61 -16.28
C PHE A 55 -2.59 5.66 -15.63
N PRO A 56 -2.96 6.72 -16.36
CA PRO A 56 -3.69 7.86 -15.80
C PRO A 56 -5.04 7.45 -15.23
N GLY A 57 -5.24 7.73 -13.94
CA GLY A 57 -6.46 7.41 -13.20
C GLY A 57 -6.68 5.91 -12.93
N MET A 58 -5.78 5.03 -13.37
CA MET A 58 -5.96 3.59 -13.16
C MET A 58 -5.63 3.18 -11.72
N LEU A 59 -4.68 3.85 -11.08
CA LEU A 59 -4.15 3.44 -9.78
C LEU A 59 -4.61 4.39 -8.67
N ALA A 60 -5.00 3.80 -7.54
CA ALA A 60 -5.25 4.46 -6.27
C ALA A 60 -4.74 3.56 -5.14
N THR A 61 -4.75 4.04 -3.90
CA THR A 61 -4.31 3.28 -2.72
C THR A 61 -5.21 3.52 -1.50
N THR A 62 -4.98 2.71 -0.48
CA THR A 62 -5.64 2.80 0.82
C THR A 62 -4.69 3.37 1.87
N ILE A 63 -5.23 3.80 3.01
CA ILE A 63 -4.42 4.15 4.18
C ILE A 63 -4.96 3.50 5.45
N GLY A 64 -4.13 2.74 6.15
CA GLY A 64 -4.55 2.01 7.33
C GLY A 64 -3.46 1.12 7.89
N VAL A 65 -3.81 0.39 8.94
CA VAL A 65 -2.93 -0.57 9.60
C VAL A 65 -3.63 -1.91 9.67
N HIS A 66 -3.04 -2.90 9.03
CA HIS A 66 -3.55 -4.25 8.97
C HIS A 66 -3.44 -4.90 10.37
N PRO A 67 -4.36 -5.81 10.77
CA PRO A 67 -4.34 -6.42 12.10
C PRO A 67 -3.03 -7.14 12.46
N THR A 68 -2.26 -7.60 11.47
CA THR A 68 -0.95 -8.24 11.68
C THR A 68 0.20 -7.25 11.92
N ARG A 69 -0.06 -5.94 11.79
CA ARG A 69 0.92 -4.85 11.89
C ARG A 69 0.63 -3.89 13.05
N VAL A 70 -0.40 -4.16 13.86
CA VAL A 70 -0.81 -3.26 14.95
C VAL A 70 0.27 -3.06 16.02
N SER A 71 1.22 -3.98 16.16
CA SER A 71 2.38 -3.81 17.05
C SER A 71 3.26 -2.62 16.67
N GLU A 72 3.19 -2.14 15.41
CA GLU A 72 3.95 -0.97 14.97
C GLU A 72 3.57 0.31 15.75
N PHE A 73 2.33 0.43 16.22
CA PHE A 73 1.92 1.56 17.07
C PHE A 73 2.74 1.63 18.37
N GLU A 74 2.99 0.48 19.00
CA GLU A 74 3.76 0.40 20.24
C GLU A 74 5.27 0.49 20.00
N GLN A 75 5.74 0.04 18.83
CA GLN A 75 7.15 0.05 18.43
C GLN A 75 7.62 1.40 17.88
N TYR A 76 6.69 2.30 17.56
CA TYR A 76 7.00 3.61 17.05
C TYR A 76 7.67 4.48 18.12
N GLU A 77 8.83 5.07 17.80
CA GLU A 77 9.69 5.74 18.78
C GLU A 77 8.98 6.88 19.53
N GLN A 78 8.10 7.61 18.85
CA GLN A 78 7.33 8.72 19.42
C GLN A 78 5.98 8.28 20.01
N GLY A 79 5.70 6.97 20.03
CA GLY A 79 4.51 6.37 20.60
C GLY A 79 3.30 6.28 19.66
N PRO A 80 2.22 5.61 20.10
CA PRO A 80 1.07 5.26 19.26
C PRO A 80 0.32 6.48 18.71
N ASP A 81 0.19 7.55 19.50
CA ASP A 81 -0.48 8.78 19.07
C ASP A 81 0.28 9.47 17.93
N ALA A 82 1.61 9.45 17.98
CA ALA A 82 2.44 10.01 16.92
C ALA A 82 2.31 9.19 15.63
N TYR A 83 2.31 7.86 15.72
CA TYR A 83 2.06 6.98 14.56
C TYR A 83 0.70 7.26 13.91
N LEU A 84 -0.37 7.39 14.72
CA LEU A 84 -1.69 7.74 14.23
C LEU A 84 -1.71 9.14 13.58
N GLN A 85 -1.02 10.10 14.18
CA GLN A 85 -0.91 11.45 13.64
C GLN A 85 -0.17 11.48 12.30
N GLU A 86 0.86 10.64 12.11
CA GLU A 86 1.55 10.52 10.83
C GLU A 86 0.65 9.92 9.74
N LEU A 87 -0.10 8.86 10.04
CA LEU A 87 -1.12 8.32 9.12
C LEU A 87 -2.13 9.39 8.74
N ARG A 88 -2.62 10.16 9.72
CA ARG A 88 -3.56 11.27 9.47
C ARG A 88 -2.94 12.34 8.57
N ASN A 89 -1.69 12.73 8.83
CA ASN A 89 -0.98 13.73 8.05
C ASN A 89 -0.81 13.26 6.59
N LEU A 90 -0.49 11.98 6.37
CA LEU A 90 -0.41 11.38 5.03
C LEU A 90 -1.78 11.34 4.34
N ALA A 91 -2.85 10.96 5.06
CA ALA A 91 -4.21 10.97 4.53
C ALA A 91 -4.58 12.35 3.98
N ILE A 92 -4.33 13.41 4.76
CA ILE A 92 -4.64 14.79 4.39
C ILE A 92 -3.76 15.25 3.22
N ARG A 93 -2.44 14.96 3.27
CA ARG A 93 -1.48 15.37 2.22
C ARG A 93 -1.83 14.78 0.85
N HIS A 94 -2.36 13.56 0.82
CA HIS A 94 -2.64 12.82 -0.42
C HIS A 94 -4.14 12.68 -0.72
N ALA A 95 -5.00 13.43 -0.02
CA ALA A 95 -6.46 13.38 -0.15
C ALA A 95 -6.95 13.64 -1.58
N GLU A 96 -6.26 14.51 -2.32
CA GLU A 96 -6.66 14.90 -3.68
C GLU A 96 -6.05 14.03 -4.79
N LEU A 97 -5.03 13.23 -4.46
CA LEU A 97 -4.23 12.58 -5.48
C LEU A 97 -4.57 11.10 -5.62
N ASN A 98 -4.49 10.30 -4.55
CA ASN A 98 -4.43 8.84 -4.73
C ASN A 98 -4.96 7.99 -3.57
N ILE A 99 -5.34 8.55 -2.42
CA ILE A 99 -5.90 7.77 -1.30
C ILE A 99 -7.42 7.80 -1.39
N VAL A 100 -8.04 6.63 -1.62
CA VAL A 100 -9.50 6.53 -1.85
C VAL A 100 -10.26 5.76 -0.78
N ALA A 101 -9.55 5.11 0.15
CA ALA A 101 -10.17 4.36 1.24
C ALA A 101 -9.28 4.35 2.49
N ILE A 102 -9.92 4.19 3.65
CA ILE A 102 -9.27 3.90 4.93
C ILE A 102 -9.26 2.37 5.10
N GLY A 103 -8.07 1.79 5.21
CA GLY A 103 -7.81 0.36 5.21
C GLY A 103 -6.38 0.07 4.71
N GLU A 104 -5.89 -1.15 4.77
CA GLU A 104 -6.57 -2.35 5.24
C GLU A 104 -6.56 -2.40 6.77
N MET A 105 -7.72 -2.58 7.40
CA MET A 105 -7.85 -2.69 8.86
C MET A 105 -9.04 -3.58 9.22
N GLY A 106 -9.02 -4.18 10.40
CA GLY A 106 -10.06 -5.11 10.84
C GLY A 106 -9.61 -5.97 12.02
N LEU A 107 -10.00 -7.24 12.02
CA LEU A 107 -9.56 -8.23 13.00
C LEU A 107 -9.10 -9.49 12.27
N GLY A 108 -7.91 -9.99 12.60
CA GLY A 108 -7.32 -11.19 12.00
C GLY A 108 -7.04 -12.26 13.06
N MET A 109 -7.91 -13.27 13.18
CA MET A 109 -7.73 -14.34 14.17
C MET A 109 -6.73 -15.43 13.74
N ALA A 110 -6.43 -15.56 12.44
CA ALA A 110 -5.48 -16.56 11.94
C ALA A 110 -4.01 -16.26 12.26
N SER A 111 -3.69 -15.02 12.63
CA SER A 111 -2.35 -14.58 13.07
C SER A 111 -2.15 -14.70 14.59
N CYS A 112 -3.16 -15.14 15.34
CA CYS A 112 -3.06 -15.39 16.77
C CYS A 112 -2.62 -16.85 16.98
N CYS A 113 -1.31 -17.10 16.91
CA CYS A 113 -0.76 -18.34 17.44
C CYS A 113 -0.86 -18.26 18.98
N TRP A 114 -1.82 -18.99 19.54
CA TRP A 114 -1.87 -19.32 20.97
C TRP A 114 -0.90 -20.46 21.26
#